data_AF-A0A916QMV9-F1
#
_entry.id   AF-A0A916QMV9-F1
#
_cell.length_a   1.000
_cell.length_b   1.000
_cell.length_c   1.000
_cell.angle_alpha   90.00
_cell.angle_beta   90.00
_cell.angle_gamma   90.00
#
_symmetry.space_group_name_H-M   'P 1'
#
loop_
_entity.id
_entity.type
_entity.pdbx_description
1 polymer ?
#
loop_
_entity_poly.entity_id
_entity_poly.type
_entity_poly.pdbx_seq_one_letter_code
_entity_poly.pdbx_strand_id
1 'polypeptide(L)'
;MNSLLVRMLVWIIVFLIVVVAAFFWNEARKEVVYLCGNFISGIEESSVRRQLDTANLLGYQSEETATGRQIVAQSVFNLNMYQCVVYLDQDGIVTGYQLN
;
A
#
# COMPACT_ATOMS: atom_id res chain seq x y z
N MET A 1 -9.71 -17.17 -39.57
CA MET A 1 -8.60 -16.92 -38.62
C MET A 1 -8.24 -18.24 -37.97
N ASN A 2 -6.99 -18.70 -38.06
CA ASN A 2 -6.61 -20.06 -37.64
C ASN A 2 -6.74 -20.19 -36.11
N SER A 3 -7.44 -21.23 -35.62
CA SER A 3 -7.73 -21.38 -34.18
C SER A 3 -6.48 -21.47 -33.31
N LEU A 4 -5.37 -21.98 -33.86
CA LEU A 4 -4.06 -22.02 -33.22
C LEU A 4 -3.43 -20.63 -33.07
N LEU A 5 -3.54 -19.76 -34.09
CA LEU A 5 -3.01 -18.39 -34.02
C LEU A 5 -3.76 -17.56 -32.97
N VAL A 6 -5.09 -17.72 -32.89
CA VAL A 6 -5.91 -17.03 -31.87
C VAL A 6 -5.51 -17.47 -30.46
N ARG A 7 -5.31 -18.77 -30.23
CA ARG A 7 -4.87 -19.29 -28.92
C ARG A 7 -3.52 -18.72 -28.51
N MET A 8 -2.55 -18.65 -29.43
CA MET A 8 -1.23 -18.07 -29.13
C MET A 8 -1.32 -16.59 -28.78
N LEU A 9 -2.11 -15.81 -29.53
CA LEU A 9 -2.32 -14.39 -29.24
C LEU A 9 -2.94 -14.17 -27.86
N VAL A 10 -3.94 -14.98 -27.49
CA VAL A 10 -4.56 -14.92 -26.16
C VAL A 10 -3.53 -15.17 -25.06
N TRP A 11 -2.67 -16.20 -25.20
CA TRP A 11 -1.64 -16.49 -24.22
C TRP A 11 -0.59 -15.38 -24.09
N ILE A 12 -0.20 -14.74 -25.20
CA ILE A 12 0.71 -13.60 -25.18
C ILE A 12 0.09 -12.42 -24.41
N ILE A 13 -1.19 -12.11 -24.68
CA ILE A 13 -1.89 -11.03 -23.98
C ILE A 13 -2.00 -11.32 -22.48
N VAL A 14 -2.39 -12.54 -22.10
CA VAL A 14 -2.46 -12.96 -20.70
C VAL A 14 -1.09 -12.84 -20.03
N PHE A 15 -0.03 -13.30 -20.69
CA PHE A 15 1.33 -13.18 -20.17
C PHE A 15 1.73 -11.72 -19.93
N LEU A 16 1.45 -10.83 -20.88
CA LEU A 16 1.75 -9.40 -20.72
C LEU A 16 0.98 -8.77 -19.56
N ILE A 17 -0.29 -9.12 -19.38
CA ILE A 17 -1.10 -8.66 -18.24
C ILE A 17 -0.48 -9.12 -16.92
N VAL A 18 -0.05 -10.37 -16.83
CA VAL A 18 0.61 -10.91 -15.63
C VAL A 18 1.91 -10.18 -15.31
N VAL A 19 2.74 -9.90 -16.33
CA VAL A 19 3.98 -9.16 -16.15
C VAL A 19 3.72 -7.75 -15.62
N VAL A 20 2.75 -7.03 -16.20
CA VAL A 20 2.38 -5.69 -15.73
C VAL A 20 1.83 -5.73 -14.30
N ALA A 21 0.94 -6.68 -13.99
CA ALA A 21 0.40 -6.85 -12.65
C ALA A 21 1.51 -7.13 -11.62
N ALA A 22 2.46 -8.02 -11.94
CA ALA A 22 3.59 -8.32 -11.08
C ALA A 22 4.52 -7.11 -10.85
N PHE A 23 4.69 -6.26 -11.86
CA PHE A 23 5.44 -5.02 -11.72
C PHE A 23 4.75 -4.06 -10.73
N PHE A 24 3.46 -3.76 -10.93
CA PHE A 24 2.71 -2.88 -10.04
C PHE A 24 2.62 -3.42 -8.62
N TRP A 25 2.48 -4.74 -8.48
CA TRP A 25 2.54 -5.41 -7.18
C TRP A 25 3.82 -5.08 -6.42
N ASN A 26 4.97 -5.23 -7.10
CA ASN A 26 6.28 -5.04 -6.50
C ASN A 26 6.54 -3.58 -6.14
N GLU A 27 6.16 -2.64 -7.02
CA GLU A 27 6.30 -1.21 -6.73
C GLU A 27 5.39 -0.77 -5.58
N ALA A 28 4.14 -1.24 -5.54
CA ALA A 28 3.22 -0.97 -4.43
C ALA A 28 3.75 -1.53 -3.09
N ARG A 29 4.31 -2.74 -3.08
CA ARG A 29 4.97 -3.32 -1.90
C ARG A 29 6.11 -2.42 -1.40
N LYS A 30 7.01 -2.01 -2.30
CA LYS A 30 8.15 -1.16 -1.93
C LYS A 30 7.69 0.16 -1.34
N GLU A 31 6.68 0.79 -1.93
CA GLU A 31 6.16 2.07 -1.47
C GLU A 31 5.57 1.96 -0.05
N VAL A 32 4.75 0.95 0.22
CA VAL A 32 4.21 0.68 1.58
C VAL A 32 5.35 0.47 2.58
N VAL A 33 6.33 -0.38 2.27
CA VAL A 33 7.46 -0.67 3.16
C VAL A 33 8.30 0.58 3.43
N TYR A 34 8.58 1.36 2.39
CA TYR A 34 9.41 2.56 2.48
C TYR A 34 8.75 3.63 3.35
N LEU A 35 7.47 3.94 3.11
CA LEU A 35 6.77 4.96 3.88
C LEU A 35 6.53 4.52 5.32
N CYS A 36 6.24 3.24 5.56
CA CYS A 36 5.98 2.75 6.91
C CYS A 36 7.18 2.97 7.85
N GLY A 37 8.40 2.78 7.35
CA GLY A 37 9.62 3.02 8.10
C GLY A 37 9.83 4.47 8.55
N ASN A 38 9.12 5.43 7.96
CA ASN A 38 9.24 6.85 8.31
C ASN A 38 8.38 7.25 9.52
N PHE A 39 7.41 6.44 9.95
CA PHE A 39 6.44 6.79 10.98
C PHE A 39 6.88 6.37 12.38
N ILE A 40 8.04 6.87 12.81
CA ILE A 40 8.56 6.66 14.16
C ILE A 40 7.79 7.47 15.22
N SER A 41 7.95 7.08 16.49
CA SER A 41 7.31 7.74 17.62
C SER A 41 7.63 9.24 17.68
N GLY A 42 6.64 10.06 18.04
CA GLY A 42 6.78 11.52 18.20
C GLY A 42 6.44 12.34 16.96
N ILE A 43 6.10 11.69 15.84
CA ILE A 43 5.65 12.38 14.62
C ILE A 43 4.18 12.78 14.76
N GLU A 44 3.82 13.98 14.33
CA GLU A 44 2.42 14.41 14.28
C GLU A 44 1.66 13.74 13.13
N GLU A 45 0.38 13.46 13.36
CA GLU A 45 -0.56 12.96 12.35
C GLU A 45 -0.53 13.77 11.05
N SER A 46 -0.40 15.10 11.14
CA SER A 46 -0.34 16.00 10.00
C SER A 46 0.83 15.66 9.06
N SER A 47 1.97 15.23 9.62
CA SER A 47 3.15 14.79 8.88
C SER A 47 2.97 13.39 8.29
N VAL A 48 2.32 12.48 9.03
CA VAL A 48 1.95 11.15 8.53
C VAL A 48 1.08 11.27 7.28
N ARG A 49 -0.03 12.02 7.38
CA ARG A 49 -0.95 12.26 6.26
C ARG A 49 -0.24 12.89 5.08
N ARG A 50 0.54 13.95 5.31
CA ARG A 50 1.30 14.62 4.24
C ARG A 50 2.23 13.67 3.49
N GLN A 51 2.90 12.76 4.18
CA GLN A 51 3.77 11.77 3.55
C GLN A 51 2.96 10.72 2.78
N LEU A 52 1.87 10.22 3.35
CA LEU A 52 0.97 9.28 2.68
C LEU A 52 0.31 9.90 1.43
N ASP A 53 0.00 11.19 1.45
CA ASP A 53 -0.56 11.93 0.32
C ASP A 53 0.43 12.07 -0.85
N THR A 54 1.74 11.82 -0.63
CA THR A 54 2.75 11.79 -1.71
C THR A 54 2.85 10.44 -2.41
N ALA A 55 2.16 9.43 -1.91
CA ALA A 55 2.21 8.08 -2.45
C ALA A 55 1.37 7.94 -3.74
N ASN A 56 1.79 7.05 -4.62
CA ASN A 56 1.18 6.88 -5.95
C ASN A 56 0.35 5.61 -6.08
N LEU A 57 0.68 4.57 -5.31
CA LEU A 57 0.09 3.23 -5.44
C LEU A 57 -0.61 2.76 -4.17
N LEU A 58 -0.55 3.49 -3.07
CA LEU A 58 -1.29 3.18 -1.84
C LEU A 58 -2.43 4.16 -1.57
N GLY A 59 -3.39 3.72 -0.77
CA GLY A 59 -4.37 4.57 -0.10
C GLY A 59 -4.30 4.36 1.40
N TYR A 60 -4.96 5.22 2.16
CA TYR A 60 -5.03 5.06 3.62
C TYR A 60 -6.40 5.44 4.19
N GLN A 61 -6.70 4.87 5.34
CA GLN A 61 -7.90 5.14 6.14
C GLN A 61 -7.54 5.35 7.60
N SER A 62 -8.37 6.10 8.32
CA SER A 62 -8.21 6.32 9.76
C SER A 62 -9.30 5.59 10.52
N GLU A 63 -8.93 4.93 11.61
CA GLU A 63 -9.82 4.17 12.46
C GLU A 63 -9.61 4.59 13.92
N GLU A 64 -10.71 4.84 14.63
CA GLU A 64 -10.68 5.09 16.07
C GLU A 64 -10.43 3.78 16.83
N THR A 65 -9.62 3.83 17.88
CA THR A 65 -9.32 2.69 18.75
C THR A 65 -9.59 3.05 20.21
N ALA A 66 -9.62 2.07 21.11
CA ALA A 66 -9.84 2.32 22.54
C ALA A 66 -8.75 3.20 23.18
N THR A 67 -7.54 3.24 22.59
CA THR A 67 -6.36 3.90 23.16
C THR A 67 -5.94 5.15 22.38
N GLY A 68 -6.67 5.55 21.35
CA GLY A 68 -6.29 6.62 20.42
C GLY A 68 -6.80 6.30 19.02
N ARG A 69 -5.96 6.49 18.00
CA ARG A 69 -6.34 6.31 16.59
C ARG A 69 -5.29 5.47 15.86
N GLN A 70 -5.70 4.86 14.76
CA GLN A 70 -4.76 4.20 13.85
C GLN A 70 -4.97 4.67 12.41
N ILE A 71 -3.88 4.80 11.68
CA ILE A 71 -3.89 5.03 10.23
C ILE A 71 -3.43 3.76 9.55
N VAL A 72 -4.28 3.23 8.69
CA VAL A 72 -4.03 2.01 7.91
C VAL A 72 -3.72 2.41 6.47
N ALA A 73 -2.49 2.22 6.04
CA ALA A 73 -2.04 2.43 4.66
C ALA A 73 -1.82 1.09 3.95
N GLN A 74 -2.45 0.91 2.79
CA GLN A 74 -2.43 -0.34 2.03
C GLN A 74 -2.59 -0.08 0.52
N SER A 75 -2.29 -1.08 -0.31
CA SER A 75 -2.38 -0.95 -1.76
C SER A 75 -3.19 -2.07 -2.41
N VAL A 76 -4.19 -1.69 -3.20
CA VAL A 76 -4.97 -2.64 -4.02
C VAL A 76 -4.11 -3.32 -5.09
N PHE A 77 -3.01 -2.68 -5.50
CA PHE A 77 -2.09 -3.24 -6.50
C PHE A 77 -1.25 -4.41 -5.96
N ASN A 78 -1.12 -4.52 -4.63
CA ASN A 78 -0.55 -5.70 -3.97
C ASN A 78 -1.64 -6.58 -3.31
N LEU A 79 -2.89 -6.46 -3.76
CA LEU A 79 -4.08 -7.13 -3.19
C LEU A 79 -4.22 -6.96 -1.67
N ASN A 80 -3.77 -5.83 -1.14
CA ASN A 80 -3.73 -5.55 0.30
C ASN A 80 -2.94 -6.60 1.11
N MET A 81 -2.00 -7.32 0.49
CA MET A 81 -1.12 -8.26 1.20
C MET A 81 -0.11 -7.55 2.10
N TYR A 82 0.17 -6.28 1.84
CA TYR A 82 1.06 -5.47 2.67
C TYR A 82 0.32 -4.26 3.19
N GLN A 83 0.39 -4.07 4.51
CA GLN A 83 -0.29 -2.99 5.20
C GLN A 83 0.67 -2.35 6.20
N CYS A 84 0.68 -1.02 6.24
CA CYS A 84 1.29 -0.26 7.31
C CYS A 84 0.20 0.23 8.25
N VAL A 85 0.29 -0.12 9.53
CA VAL A 85 -0.57 0.42 10.59
C VAL A 85 0.26 1.38 11.41
N VAL A 86 -0.14 2.65 11.44
CA VAL A 86 0.48 3.68 12.27
C VAL A 86 -0.43 3.92 13.46
N TYR A 87 0.11 3.79 14.67
CA TYR A 87 -0.63 4.01 15.92
C TYR A 87 -0.41 5.43 16.41
N LEU A 88 -1.49 6.11 16.75
CA LEU A 88 -1.49 7.47 17.29
C LEU A 88 -2.17 7.49 18.66
N ASP A 89 -1.65 8.30 19.56
CA ASP A 89 -2.31 8.60 20.83
C ASP A 89 -3.49 9.58 20.65
N GLN A 90 -4.08 10.00 21.77
CA GLN A 90 -5.21 10.92 21.76
C GLN A 90 -4.84 12.31 21.24
N ASP A 91 -3.59 12.73 21.42
CA ASP A 91 -3.07 14.02 20.96
C ASP A 91 -2.68 14.00 19.47
N GLY A 92 -2.81 12.84 18.80
CA GLY A 92 -2.46 12.69 17.38
C GLY A 92 -0.96 12.55 17.15
N ILE A 93 -0.22 12.07 18.15
CA ILE A 93 1.20 11.79 18.06
C ILE A 93 1.40 10.30 17.82
N VAL A 94 2.28 9.98 16.87
CA VAL A 94 2.65 8.60 16.57
C VAL A 94 3.31 7.97 17.79
N THR A 95 2.83 6.80 18.18
CA THR A 95 3.40 5.96 19.24
C THR A 95 4.19 4.78 18.67
N GLY A 96 3.90 4.39 17.43
CA GLY A 96 4.64 3.37 16.70
C GLY A 96 3.97 3.01 15.38
N TYR A 97 4.57 2.05 14.68
CA TYR A 97 4.02 1.48 13.45
C TYR A 97 4.21 -0.03 13.42
N GLN A 98 3.41 -0.70 12.60
CA GLN A 98 3.52 -2.12 12.32
C GLN A 98 3.35 -2.36 10.82
N LEU A 99 4.27 -3.12 10.24
CA LEU A 99 4.18 -3.61 8.87
C LEU A 99 3.62 -5.04 8.91
N ASN A 100 2.45 -5.24 8.31
CA ASN A 100 1.79 -6.53 8.10
C ASN A 100 2.00 -7.02 6.67
#